data_AF-A0A929PHL1-F1
#
_entry.id   AF-A0A929PHL1-F1
#
_cell.length_a   1.000
_cell.length_b   1.000
_cell.length_c   1.000
_cell.angle_alpha   90.00
_cell.angle_beta   90.00
_cell.angle_gamma   90.00
#
_symmetry.space_group_name_H-M   'P 1'
#
loop_
_entity.id
_entity.type
_entity.pdbx_description
1 polymer ?
#
loop_
_entity_poly.entity_id
_entity_poly.type
_entity_poly.pdbx_seq_one_letter_code
_entity_poly.pdbx_strand_id
1 'polypeptide(L)'
;IGGDRTYGKGLFKPEFEEIEVNMEPKNHFVTLSLYYPMKEEIAMLKEGYYELVSRGGWIYSLDAKNLRRRTVRMFSEGSVFEFDGNSKSGLCGGLADVKPKEFAEHDVCRYGYAFAVPMEVSE
;
A
#
# COMPACT_ATOMS: atom_id res chain seq x y z
N ILE A 1 -18.10 -3.12 -0.15
CA ILE A 1 -16.70 -3.17 0.35
C ILE A 1 -16.74 -3.27 1.88
N GLY A 2 -15.85 -4.05 2.49
CA GLY A 2 -15.81 -4.20 3.96
C GLY A 2 -16.60 -5.40 4.51
N GLY A 3 -16.92 -5.35 5.80
CA GLY A 3 -17.63 -6.41 6.54
C GLY A 3 -19.16 -6.30 6.48
N ASP A 4 -19.87 -7.31 7.00
CA ASP A 4 -21.34 -7.41 7.10
C ASP A 4 -22.10 -7.13 5.77
N ARG A 5 -21.49 -7.54 4.65
CA ARG A 5 -22.04 -7.34 3.30
C ARG A 5 -23.41 -8.01 3.12
N THR A 6 -23.62 -9.14 3.79
CA THR A 6 -24.90 -9.88 3.79
C THR A 6 -26.02 -9.12 4.48
N TYR A 7 -25.70 -8.18 5.37
CA TYR A 7 -26.65 -7.29 6.04
C TYR A 7 -26.83 -5.96 5.29
N GLY A 8 -26.37 -5.88 4.04
CA GLY A 8 -26.51 -4.69 3.19
C GLY A 8 -25.43 -3.63 3.39
N LYS A 9 -24.41 -3.86 4.23
CA LYS A 9 -23.33 -2.88 4.44
C LYS A 9 -22.36 -2.83 3.26
N GLY A 10 -21.84 -1.62 3.01
CA GLY A 10 -20.78 -1.39 2.02
C GLY A 10 -21.22 -1.52 0.56
N LEU A 11 -22.54 -1.51 0.30
CA LEU A 11 -23.09 -1.32 -1.03
C LEU A 11 -22.96 0.16 -1.41
N PHE A 12 -22.60 0.42 -2.66
CA PHE A 12 -22.49 1.77 -3.24
C PHE A 12 -22.70 1.68 -4.75
N LYS A 13 -22.99 2.82 -5.38
CA LYS A 13 -22.98 2.95 -6.84
C LYS A 13 -21.74 3.77 -7.21
N PRO A 14 -20.82 3.25 -8.03
CA PRO A 14 -19.65 4.00 -8.43
C PRO A 14 -20.03 5.06 -9.47
N GLU A 15 -19.44 6.24 -9.33
CA GLU A 15 -19.36 7.28 -10.34
C GLU A 15 -17.87 7.53 -10.60
N PHE A 16 -17.54 7.86 -11.84
CA PHE A 16 -16.16 8.00 -12.29
C PHE A 16 -15.99 9.39 -12.88
N GLU A 17 -14.98 10.09 -12.40
CA GLU A 17 -14.62 11.44 -12.81
C GLU A 17 -13.12 11.49 -13.07
N GLU A 18 -12.72 12.38 -13.96
CA GLU A 18 -11.31 12.65 -14.21
C GLU A 18 -10.80 13.65 -13.16
N ILE A 19 -9.60 13.40 -12.67
CA ILE A 19 -8.88 14.30 -11.78
C ILE A 19 -7.52 14.64 -12.38
N GLU A 20 -7.12 15.89 -12.25
CA GLU A 20 -5.77 16.33 -12.56
C GLU A 20 -4.95 16.38 -11.27
N VAL A 21 -3.79 15.74 -11.30
CA VAL A 21 -2.81 15.78 -10.19
C VAL A 21 -1.53 16.36 -10.77
N ASN A 22 -0.97 17.37 -10.10
CA ASN A 22 0.33 17.89 -10.50
C ASN A 22 1.42 16.84 -10.22
N MET A 23 2.06 16.36 -11.29
CA MET A 23 3.11 15.35 -11.25
C MET A 23 4.46 15.92 -11.69
N GLU A 24 4.66 17.23 -11.55
CA GLU A 24 5.96 17.87 -11.79
C GLU A 24 7.06 17.21 -10.93
N PRO A 25 8.22 16.85 -11.50
CA PRO A 25 9.29 16.21 -10.75
C PRO A 25 9.78 17.06 -9.58
N LYS A 26 9.86 16.45 -8.40
CA LYS A 26 10.43 17.01 -7.15
C LYS A 26 11.34 15.98 -6.50
N ASN A 27 12.06 16.39 -5.46
CA ASN A 27 12.96 15.48 -4.73
C ASN A 27 12.22 14.54 -3.77
N HIS A 28 11.03 14.94 -3.30
CA HIS A 28 10.22 14.16 -2.35
C HIS A 28 8.86 13.82 -2.94
N PHE A 29 8.20 12.84 -2.34
CA PHE A 29 6.81 12.52 -2.59
C PHE A 29 6.07 12.20 -1.30
N VAL A 30 4.76 12.44 -1.32
CA VAL A 30 3.81 11.90 -0.36
C VAL A 30 3.12 10.68 -0.96
N THR A 31 2.90 9.63 -0.16
CA THR A 31 2.09 8.49 -0.60
C THR A 31 0.61 8.70 -0.28
N LEU A 32 -0.25 8.57 -1.29
CA LEU A 32 -1.72 8.58 -1.12
C LEU A 32 -2.30 7.17 -0.93
N SER A 33 -1.46 6.15 -0.90
CA SER A 33 -1.82 4.76 -0.60
C SER A 33 -0.95 4.21 0.52
N LEU A 34 -1.39 3.08 1.09
CA LEU A 34 -0.52 2.26 1.92
C LEU A 34 0.70 1.79 1.11
N TYR A 35 1.88 2.03 1.67
CA TYR A 35 3.14 1.74 1.01
C TYR A 35 3.89 0.62 1.76
N TYR A 36 4.19 -0.47 1.05
CA TYR A 36 5.03 -1.56 1.52
C TYR A 36 6.40 -1.47 0.84
N PRO A 37 7.47 -1.10 1.58
CA PRO A 37 8.78 -0.94 1.00
C PRO A 37 9.39 -2.29 0.62
N MET A 38 10.02 -2.34 -0.54
CA MET A 38 10.94 -3.38 -0.93
C MET A 38 12.27 -3.22 -0.21
N LYS A 39 13.10 -4.27 -0.23
CA LYS A 39 14.34 -4.31 0.55
C LYS A 39 15.32 -3.21 0.13
N GLU A 40 15.30 -2.88 -1.15
CA GLU A 40 16.15 -1.87 -1.78
C GLU A 40 15.75 -0.45 -1.35
N GLU A 41 14.49 -0.25 -0.97
CA GLU A 41 13.91 1.05 -0.64
C GLU A 41 14.11 1.45 0.82
N ILE A 42 14.59 0.53 1.68
CA ILE A 42 14.77 0.77 3.11
C ILE A 42 15.72 1.96 3.40
N ALA A 43 16.61 2.30 2.47
CA ALA A 43 17.51 3.45 2.61
C ALA A 43 16.75 4.79 2.73
N MET A 44 15.59 4.92 2.06
CA MET A 44 14.77 6.15 2.07
C MET A 44 14.17 6.48 3.45
N LEU A 45 14.20 5.52 4.39
CA LEU A 45 13.59 5.67 5.72
C LEU A 45 14.39 6.58 6.64
N LYS A 46 15.64 6.88 6.32
CA LYS A 46 16.50 7.73 7.16
C LYS A 46 15.99 9.16 7.24
N GLU A 47 15.54 9.70 6.11
CA GLU A 47 15.07 11.08 5.96
C GLU A 47 13.55 11.15 5.72
N GLY A 48 12.84 10.04 5.94
CA GLY A 48 11.40 9.96 5.71
C GLY A 48 10.57 10.40 6.92
N TYR A 49 9.40 10.98 6.66
CA TYR A 49 8.39 11.33 7.66
C TYR A 49 7.21 10.39 7.52
N TYR A 50 7.02 9.47 8.46
CA TYR A 50 6.04 8.39 8.27
C TYR A 50 5.44 7.88 9.57
N GLU A 51 4.26 7.28 9.44
CA GLU A 51 3.66 6.43 10.46
C GLU A 51 3.63 4.98 9.98
N LEU A 52 3.91 4.04 10.89
CA LEU A 52 3.83 2.61 10.61
C LEU A 52 2.46 2.07 11.01
N VAL A 53 1.79 1.44 10.05
CA VAL A 53 0.51 0.75 10.28
C VAL A 53 0.67 -0.75 10.09
N SER A 54 0.03 -1.52 10.98
CA SER A 54 -0.04 -2.98 10.86
C SER A 54 -1.31 -3.40 10.13
N ARG A 55 -1.16 -4.19 9.07
CA ARG A 55 -2.27 -4.71 8.28
C ARG A 55 -2.26 -6.23 8.35
N GLY A 56 -3.33 -6.79 8.91
CA GLY A 56 -3.60 -8.22 8.93
C GLY A 56 -5.04 -8.50 8.49
N GLY A 57 -5.56 -9.64 8.91
CA GLY A 57 -6.95 -10.01 8.71
C GLY A 57 -7.07 -11.46 8.27
N TRP A 58 -8.23 -11.79 7.70
CA TRP A 58 -8.57 -13.15 7.29
C TRP A 58 -8.47 -13.28 5.78
N ILE A 59 -8.10 -14.45 5.29
CA ILE A 59 -8.27 -14.79 3.87
C ILE A 59 -9.77 -14.88 3.60
N TYR A 60 -10.19 -14.37 2.45
CA TYR A 60 -11.56 -14.52 1.97
C TYR A 60 -11.50 -15.07 0.55
N SER A 61 -11.51 -16.39 0.44
CA SER A 61 -11.61 -17.14 -0.82
C SER A 61 -12.56 -18.33 -0.64
N LEU A 62 -12.78 -19.11 -1.70
CA LEU A 62 -13.53 -20.37 -1.58
C LEU A 62 -12.75 -21.39 -0.75
N ASP A 63 -11.42 -21.39 -0.88
CA ASP A 63 -10.51 -22.36 -0.27
C ASP A 63 -10.15 -22.01 1.19
N ALA A 64 -10.20 -20.72 1.58
CA ALA A 64 -9.96 -20.30 2.95
C ALA A 64 -10.80 -19.10 3.37
N LYS A 65 -11.56 -19.28 4.45
CA LYS A 65 -12.35 -18.21 5.12
C LYS A 65 -12.02 -18.03 6.60
N ASN A 66 -11.34 -19.01 7.19
CA ASN A 66 -10.99 -19.09 8.60
C ASN A 66 -9.47 -19.06 8.85
N LEU A 67 -8.67 -18.78 7.81
CA LEU A 67 -7.22 -18.65 7.95
C LEU A 67 -6.81 -17.18 8.05
N ARG A 68 -5.95 -16.87 9.01
CA ARG A 68 -5.42 -15.53 9.21
C ARG A 68 -4.25 -15.31 8.25
N ARG A 69 -4.35 -14.30 7.39
CA ARG A 69 -3.20 -13.90 6.55
C ARG A 69 -2.10 -13.30 7.44
N ARG A 70 -0.84 -13.41 7.00
CA ARG A 70 0.30 -12.84 7.76
C ARG A 70 0.11 -11.34 7.92
N THR A 71 0.49 -10.82 9.09
CA THR A 71 0.47 -9.38 9.35
C THR A 71 1.71 -8.75 8.72
N VAL A 72 1.50 -7.62 8.04
CA VAL A 72 2.57 -6.81 7.44
C VAL A 72 2.56 -5.41 8.04
N ARG A 73 3.75 -4.81 8.16
CA ARG A 73 3.91 -3.39 8.48
C ARG A 73 4.05 -2.61 7.18
N MET A 74 3.34 -1.50 7.09
CA MET A 74 3.30 -0.62 5.92
C MET A 74 3.39 0.82 6.41
N PHE A 75 3.80 1.74 5.54
CA PHE A 75 3.65 3.17 5.79
C PHE A 75 2.22 3.60 5.50
N SER A 76 1.70 4.49 6.35
CA SER A 76 0.37 5.07 6.17
C SER A 76 0.35 6.04 4.99
N GLU A 77 -0.85 6.27 4.47
CA GLU A 77 -1.14 7.44 3.64
C GLU A 77 -0.66 8.73 4.34
N GLY A 78 -0.16 9.70 3.57
CA GLY A 78 0.43 10.93 4.07
C GLY A 78 1.91 10.82 4.46
N SER A 79 2.51 9.64 4.42
CA SER A 79 3.95 9.48 4.65
C SER A 79 4.77 10.08 3.50
N VAL A 80 5.90 10.70 3.82
CA VAL A 80 6.76 11.46 2.91
C VAL A 80 8.14 10.82 2.83
N PHE A 81 8.66 10.69 1.61
CA PHE A 81 9.98 10.13 1.36
C PHE A 81 10.69 10.84 0.20
N GLU A 82 12.01 10.75 0.18
CA GLU A 82 12.82 11.17 -0.96
C GLU A 82 12.68 10.15 -2.12
N PHE A 83 12.66 10.64 -3.36
CA PHE A 83 12.80 9.78 -4.53
C PHE A 83 14.23 9.25 -4.58
N ASP A 84 14.41 7.95 -4.33
CA ASP A 84 15.69 7.31 -4.64
C ASP A 84 15.86 7.27 -6.16
N GLY A 85 16.85 8.00 -6.67
CA GLY A 85 17.22 8.05 -8.10
C GLY A 85 17.56 6.68 -8.70
N ASN A 86 17.62 5.62 -7.89
CA ASN A 86 17.77 4.22 -8.32
C ASN A 86 16.47 3.50 -8.66
N SER A 87 15.29 4.10 -8.45
CA SER A 87 14.00 3.48 -8.81
C SER A 87 13.84 3.43 -10.33
N LYS A 88 14.32 2.34 -10.93
CA LYS A 88 14.36 2.06 -12.38
C LYS A 88 13.01 2.19 -13.12
N SER A 89 11.90 2.27 -12.41
CA SER A 89 10.55 2.32 -12.96
C SER A 89 9.69 3.48 -12.44
N GLY A 90 10.22 4.34 -11.54
CA GLY A 90 9.42 5.35 -10.84
C GLY A 90 8.30 4.78 -9.95
N LEU A 91 8.27 3.46 -9.75
CA LEU A 91 7.30 2.76 -8.90
C LEU A 91 7.96 2.43 -7.57
N CYS A 92 7.39 2.95 -6.48
CA CYS A 92 7.83 2.61 -5.14
C CYS A 92 6.95 1.51 -4.52
N GLY A 93 7.58 0.53 -3.90
CA GLY A 93 6.95 -0.56 -3.16
C GLY A 93 6.54 -1.75 -3.99
N GLY A 94 5.60 -2.53 -3.45
CA GLY A 94 4.93 -3.56 -4.21
C GLY A 94 4.06 -4.53 -3.43
N LEU A 95 3.86 -5.71 -4.01
CA LEU A 95 2.93 -6.70 -3.46
C LEU A 95 3.59 -7.47 -2.31
N ALA A 96 3.11 -7.24 -1.10
CA ALA A 96 3.53 -8.02 0.05
C ALA A 96 2.88 -9.41 0.00
N ASP A 97 3.70 -10.46 0.01
CA ASP A 97 3.22 -11.83 0.22
C ASP A 97 2.78 -11.99 1.69
N VAL A 98 1.47 -12.19 1.86
CA VAL A 98 0.84 -12.40 3.16
C VAL A 98 0.24 -13.80 3.29
N LYS A 99 0.62 -14.73 2.41
CA LYS A 99 0.21 -16.13 2.44
C LYS A 99 0.72 -16.82 3.71
N PRO A 100 -0.18 -17.43 4.51
CA PRO A 100 0.22 -18.33 5.61
C PRO A 100 0.98 -19.54 5.06
N LYS A 101 1.89 -20.10 5.86
CA LYS A 101 2.73 -21.23 5.39
C LYS A 101 1.92 -22.49 5.11
N GLU A 102 0.82 -22.65 5.84
CA GLU A 102 -0.11 -23.76 5.77
C GLU A 102 -1.12 -23.66 4.60
N PHE A 103 -1.11 -22.56 3.84
CA PHE A 103 -2.03 -22.32 2.72
C PHE A 103 -1.28 -22.41 1.38
N ALA A 104 -1.73 -23.27 0.48
CA ALA A 104 -1.02 -23.64 -0.74
C ALA A 104 -1.81 -23.44 -2.03
N GLU A 105 -3.09 -23.11 -1.93
CA GLU A 105 -4.06 -23.14 -3.02
C GLU A 105 -3.86 -21.98 -4.00
N HIS A 106 -3.52 -20.80 -3.49
CA HIS A 106 -3.22 -19.63 -4.31
C HIS A 106 -2.40 -18.60 -3.52
N ASP A 107 -1.84 -17.62 -4.23
CA ASP A 107 -1.16 -16.49 -3.59
C ASP A 107 -2.12 -15.59 -2.84
N VAL A 108 -1.65 -15.04 -1.71
CA VAL A 108 -2.40 -14.06 -0.93
C VAL A 108 -1.51 -12.84 -0.80
N CYS A 109 -1.81 -11.83 -1.61
CA CYS A 109 -1.02 -10.61 -1.65
C CYS A 109 -1.75 -9.46 -0.96
N ARG A 110 -0.97 -8.50 -0.46
CA ARG A 110 -1.44 -7.18 -0.06
C ARG A 110 -0.82 -6.14 -0.99
N TYR A 111 -1.67 -5.33 -1.62
CA TYR A 111 -1.21 -4.20 -2.41
C TYR A 111 -0.47 -3.21 -1.51
N GLY A 112 0.73 -2.82 -1.93
CA GLY A 112 1.58 -1.89 -1.20
C GLY A 112 2.46 -1.05 -2.12
N TYR A 113 2.04 -0.81 -3.36
CA TYR A 113 2.67 0.22 -4.17
C TYR A 113 2.23 1.59 -3.67
N ALA A 114 3.19 2.50 -3.54
CA ALA A 114 2.92 3.89 -3.21
C ALA A 114 2.20 4.57 -4.39
N PHE A 115 1.14 5.30 -4.09
CA PHE A 115 0.66 6.36 -4.98
C PHE A 115 1.48 7.60 -4.65
N ALA A 116 2.66 7.68 -5.26
CA ALA A 116 3.62 8.75 -5.04
C ALA A 116 3.20 10.03 -5.78
N VAL A 117 2.85 11.07 -5.01
CA VAL A 117 2.61 12.42 -5.54
C VAL A 117 3.80 13.30 -5.18
N PRO A 118 4.51 13.90 -6.16
CA PRO A 118 5.66 14.76 -5.91
C PRO A 118 5.31 15.95 -5.00
N MET A 119 6.21 16.30 -4.08
CA MET A 119 6.03 17.44 -3.19
C MET A 119 7.36 18.11 -2.81
N GLU A 120 7.27 19.34 -2.32
CA GLU A 120 8.37 20.05 -1.67
C GLU A 120 8.26 19.92 -0.15
N VAL A 121 9.41 19.77 0.50
CA VAL A 121 9.52 19.75 1.97
C VAL A 121 10.33 20.99 2.35
N SER A 122 9.76 21.85 3.20
CA SER A 122 10.46 23.01 3.75
C SER A 122 11.31 22.60 4.96
N GLU A 123 12.47 23.24 5.12
CA GLU A 123 13.30 23.17 6.33
C GLU A 123 12.63 23.85 7.54
#